data_AF-A0A838EQY0-F1
#
_entry.id   AF-A0A838EQY0-F1
#
_cell.length_a   1.000
_cell.length_b   1.000
_cell.length_c   1.000
_cell.angle_alpha   90.00
_cell.angle_beta   90.00
_cell.angle_gamma   90.00
#
_symmetry.space_group_name_H-M   'P 1'
#
loop_
_entity.id
_entity.type
_entity.pdbx_description
1 polymer ?
#
loop_
_entity_poly.entity_id
_entity_poly.type
_entity_poly.pdbx_seq_one_letter_code
_entity_poly.pdbx_strand_id
1 'polypeptide(L)'
;MITTFTIEFVGDTEQHLKVLEHELKHIHDVDVDLVEPRDHTAPVLLAIGVNKGGERGTTAIQSIAQVLYNFLHSGTATSDDKKIYLVTAEGNRVDIEPLPSDEINTIISTAYEGEGDYAG
;
A
#
# COMPACT_ATOMS: atom_id res chain seq x y z
N MET A 1 8.84 9.52 -9.61
CA MET A 1 8.21 8.28 -9.12
C MET A 1 7.13 7.89 -10.11
N ILE A 2 7.15 6.65 -10.59
CA ILE A 2 5.97 6.03 -11.20
C ILE A 2 5.17 5.50 -10.00
N THR A 3 3.98 6.05 -9.77
CA THR A 3 3.14 5.63 -8.64
C THR A 3 2.41 4.40 -9.08
N THR A 4 2.71 3.26 -8.47
CA THR A 4 2.11 1.98 -8.85
C THR A 4 0.74 1.81 -8.23
N PHE A 5 0.58 2.18 -6.96
CA PHE A 5 -0.70 2.12 -6.26
C PHE A 5 -0.71 3.09 -5.09
N THR A 6 -1.91 3.43 -4.64
CA THR A 6 -2.12 4.30 -3.49
C THR A 6 -2.85 3.53 -2.40
N ILE A 7 -2.54 3.82 -1.15
CA ILE A 7 -3.23 3.26 0.01
C ILE A 7 -4.00 4.37 0.70
N GLU A 8 -5.30 4.17 0.90
CA GLU A 8 -6.20 5.07 1.62
C GLU A 8 -6.46 4.54 3.02
N PHE A 9 -6.31 5.40 4.03
CA PHE A 9 -6.48 5.02 5.44
C PHE A 9 -7.74 5.66 6.02
N VAL A 10 -8.54 4.85 6.71
CA VAL A 10 -9.77 5.27 7.36
C VAL A 10 -9.74 4.82 8.82
N GLY A 11 -9.76 5.78 9.75
CA GLY A 11 -9.85 5.49 11.20
C GLY A 11 -8.54 5.56 11.98
N ASP A 12 -7.39 5.75 11.32
CA ASP A 12 -6.09 5.71 11.97
C ASP A 12 -5.61 7.04 12.57
N THR A 13 -4.75 6.92 13.59
CA THR A 13 -3.95 8.03 14.12
C THR A 13 -2.72 8.27 13.25
N GLU A 14 -2.32 9.53 13.06
CA GLU A 14 -1.12 9.95 12.29
C GLU A 14 0.16 9.16 12.64
N GLN A 15 0.22 8.61 13.85
CA GLN A 15 1.32 7.78 14.33
C GLN A 15 1.40 6.41 13.62
N HIS A 16 0.28 5.75 13.36
CA HIS A 16 0.27 4.45 12.67
C HIS A 16 0.76 4.60 11.22
N LEU A 17 0.34 5.68 10.55
CA LEU A 17 0.80 6.03 9.21
C LEU A 17 2.31 6.24 9.15
N LYS A 18 2.89 6.95 10.12
CA LYS A 18 4.34 7.17 10.18
C LYS A 18 5.12 5.87 10.38
N VAL A 19 4.59 4.92 11.15
CA VAL A 19 5.21 3.60 11.32
C VAL A 19 5.20 2.84 9.99
N LEU A 20 4.05 2.80 9.32
CA LEU A 20 3.93 2.09 8.05
C LEU A 20 4.78 2.72 6.94
N GLU A 21 4.77 4.06 6.82
CA GLU A 21 5.65 4.79 5.91
C GLU A 21 7.12 4.45 6.16
N HIS A 22 7.53 4.43 7.44
CA HIS A 22 8.89 4.07 7.83
C HIS A 22 9.25 2.64 7.41
N GLU A 23 8.38 1.66 7.67
CA GLU A 23 8.63 0.26 7.30
C GLU A 23 8.72 0.07 5.78
N LEU A 24 7.82 0.70 5.01
CA LEU A 24 7.82 0.59 3.55
C LEU A 24 9.04 1.25 2.91
N LYS A 25 9.53 2.37 3.45
CA LYS A 25 10.76 3.04 2.97
C LYS A 25 12.03 2.22 3.15
N HIS A 26 12.01 1.18 3.99
CA HIS A 26 13.15 0.26 4.13
C HIS A 26 13.18 -0.83 3.06
N ILE A 27 12.13 -0.97 2.26
CA ILE A 27 12.09 -1.95 1.18
C ILE A 27 12.93 -1.44 0.01
N HIS A 28 13.84 -2.28 -0.47
CA HIS A 28 14.68 -1.95 -1.62
C HIS A 28 13.83 -1.78 -2.89
N ASP A 29 14.18 -0.80 -3.74
CA ASP A 29 13.46 -0.46 -4.97
C ASP A 29 12.03 0.09 -4.76
N VAL A 30 11.69 0.54 -3.55
CA VAL A 30 10.38 1.13 -3.23
C VAL A 30 10.51 2.59 -2.81
N ASP A 31 9.73 3.46 -3.44
CA ASP A 31 9.52 4.86 -3.01
C ASP A 31 8.15 4.99 -2.34
N VAL A 32 8.08 5.82 -1.30
CA VAL A 32 6.86 6.03 -0.53
C VAL A 32 6.70 7.51 -0.22
N ASP A 33 5.54 8.06 -0.57
CA ASP A 33 5.17 9.44 -0.27
C ASP A 33 3.86 9.48 0.53
N LEU A 34 3.91 10.10 1.71
CA LEU A 34 2.72 10.43 2.47
C LEU A 34 2.05 11.66 1.84
N VAL A 35 0.86 11.46 1.31
CA VAL A 35 0.05 12.51 0.70
C VAL A 35 -0.92 13.03 1.75
N GLU A 36 -0.53 14.15 2.36
CA GLU A 36 -1.38 14.84 3.32
C GLU A 36 -2.66 15.36 2.64
N PRO A 37 -3.83 15.07 3.22
CA PRO A 37 -5.09 15.55 2.67
C PRO A 37 -5.16 17.08 2.81
N ARG A 38 -5.56 17.76 1.74
CA ARG A 38 -5.79 19.21 1.76
C ARG A 38 -6.98 19.64 2.60
N ASP A 39 -7.89 18.71 2.87
CA ASP A 39 -9.09 18.88 3.68
C ASP A 39 -8.99 17.96 4.90
N HIS A 40 -9.29 18.48 6.09
CA HIS A 40 -9.27 17.73 7.34
C HIS A 40 -10.31 16.59 7.38
N THR A 41 -11.26 16.57 6.45
CA THR A 41 -12.23 15.48 6.30
C THR A 41 -11.86 14.46 5.22
N ALA A 42 -10.80 14.71 4.43
CA ALA A 42 -10.34 13.77 3.43
C ALA A 42 -9.41 12.72 4.05
N PRO A 43 -9.45 11.47 3.57
CA PRO A 43 -8.61 10.40 4.09
C PRO A 43 -7.13 10.67 3.75
N VAL A 44 -6.24 10.18 4.61
CA VAL A 44 -4.80 10.25 4.33
C VAL A 44 -4.45 9.18 3.31
N LEU A 45 -3.60 9.55 2.34
CA LEU A 45 -3.16 8.66 1.28
C LEU A 45 -1.66 8.40 1.41
N LEU A 46 -1.24 7.16 1.16
CA LEU A 46 0.16 6.77 1.03
C LEU A 46 0.39 6.30 -0.40
N ALA A 47 1.16 7.06 -1.17
CA ALA A 47 1.53 6.69 -2.53
C ALA A 47 2.77 5.77 -2.48
N ILE A 48 2.72 4.64 -3.19
CA ILE A 48 3.82 3.67 -3.24
C ILE A 48 4.23 3.46 -4.69
N GLY A 49 5.53 3.58 -4.96
CA GLY A 49 6.12 3.38 -6.27
C GLY A 49 7.14 2.26 -6.24
N VAL A 50 7.07 1.34 -7.22
CA VAL A 50 8.08 0.30 -7.41
C VAL A 50 8.99 0.68 -8.58
N ASN A 51 10.28 0.88 -8.29
CA ASN A 51 11.23 1.49 -9.23
C ASN A 51 11.89 0.50 -10.21
N LYS A 52 11.54 -0.79 -10.14
CA LYS A 52 12.13 -1.85 -10.96
C LYS A 52 11.09 -2.82 -11.49
N GLY A 53 11.28 -3.20 -12.76
CA GLY A 53 10.57 -4.29 -13.44
C GLY A 53 11.11 -5.69 -13.11
N GLY A 54 10.41 -6.72 -13.62
CA GLY A 54 10.84 -8.12 -13.55
C GLY A 54 10.94 -8.66 -12.12
N GLU A 55 11.85 -9.61 -11.89
CA GLU A 55 12.03 -10.31 -10.62
C GLU A 55 12.19 -9.35 -9.42
N ARG A 56 12.94 -8.25 -9.61
CA ARG A 56 13.15 -7.23 -8.57
C ARG A 56 11.87 -6.48 -8.20
N GLY A 57 11.04 -6.17 -9.19
CA GLY A 57 9.72 -5.58 -8.96
C GLY A 57 8.81 -6.53 -8.20
N THR A 58 8.77 -7.79 -8.61
CA THR A 58 8.00 -8.84 -7.94
C THR A 58 8.44 -9.03 -6.48
N THR A 59 9.76 -9.05 -6.20
CA THR A 59 10.28 -9.13 -4.82
C THR A 59 9.89 -7.91 -4.00
N ALA A 60 9.92 -6.71 -4.58
CA ALA A 60 9.49 -5.49 -3.90
C ALA A 60 8.00 -5.56 -3.55
N ILE A 61 7.14 -5.99 -4.48
CA ILE A 61 5.70 -6.17 -4.27
C ILE A 61 5.40 -7.17 -3.16
N GLN A 62 6.05 -8.33 -3.17
CA GLN A 62 5.91 -9.33 -2.12
C GLN A 62 6.32 -8.77 -0.74
N SER A 63 7.39 -7.98 -0.69
CA SER A 63 7.84 -7.32 0.54
C SER A 63 6.82 -6.30 1.03
N ILE A 64 6.23 -5.52 0.13
CA ILE A 64 5.18 -4.54 0.46
C ILE A 64 3.94 -5.25 1.01
N ALA A 65 3.50 -6.31 0.33
CA ALA A 65 2.35 -7.11 0.78
C ALA A 65 2.57 -7.69 2.19
N GLN A 66 3.78 -8.15 2.49
CA GLN A 66 4.14 -8.65 3.82
C GLN A 66 4.12 -7.56 4.88
N VAL A 67 4.63 -6.36 4.58
CA VAL A 67 4.59 -5.21 5.50
C VAL A 67 3.14 -4.80 5.79
N LEU A 68 2.30 -4.70 4.76
CA LEU A 68 0.87 -4.36 4.92
C LEU A 68 0.13 -5.41 5.74
N TYR A 69 0.36 -6.69 5.46
CA TYR A 69 -0.19 -7.78 6.25
C TYR A 69 0.24 -7.66 7.73
N ASN A 70 1.53 -7.49 7.99
CA ASN A 70 2.04 -7.35 9.36
C ASN A 70 1.45 -6.11 10.05
N PHE A 71 1.31 -4.99 9.34
CA PHE A 71 0.75 -3.76 9.89
C PHE A 71 -0.72 -3.93 10.29
N LEU A 72 -1.53 -4.56 9.44
CA LEU A 72 -2.94 -4.89 9.71
C LEU A 72 -3.09 -5.88 10.88
N HIS A 73 -2.16 -6.84 10.99
CA HIS A 73 -2.24 -7.93 11.97
C HIS A 73 -1.36 -7.71 13.22
N SER A 74 -0.68 -6.57 13.35
CA SER A 74 0.16 -6.23 14.51
C SER A 74 -0.57 -5.35 15.50
N GLY A 75 -0.34 -5.62 16.80
CA GLY A 75 -0.89 -4.84 17.90
C GLY A 75 -2.19 -5.39 18.48
N THR A 76 -2.45 -5.01 19.73
CA THR A 76 -3.66 -5.34 20.51
C THR A 76 -4.79 -4.33 20.28
N ALA A 77 -4.60 -3.38 19.35
CA ALA A 77 -5.69 -2.56 18.85
C ALA A 77 -6.72 -3.50 18.24
N THR A 78 -7.96 -3.38 18.66
CA THR A 78 -9.09 -4.09 18.05
C THR A 78 -9.00 -3.88 16.54
N SER A 79 -9.00 -4.96 15.74
CA SER A 79 -8.98 -4.91 14.26
C SER A 79 -9.86 -3.81 13.68
N ASP A 80 -10.98 -3.50 14.35
CA ASP A 80 -11.89 -2.40 14.02
C ASP A 80 -11.27 -1.00 13.83
N ASP A 81 -10.04 -0.73 14.32
CA ASP A 81 -9.39 0.58 14.23
C ASP A 81 -8.48 0.77 12.99
N LYS A 82 -8.15 -0.29 12.23
CA LYS A 82 -7.15 -0.23 11.13
C LYS A 82 -7.75 -0.56 9.76
N LYS A 83 -8.63 0.31 9.24
CA LYS A 83 -9.18 0.11 7.89
C LYS A 83 -8.30 0.76 6.83
N ILE A 84 -7.85 -0.08 5.91
CA ILE A 84 -7.00 0.31 4.81
C ILE A 84 -7.67 -0.11 3.50
N TYR A 85 -7.75 0.80 2.55
CA TYR A 85 -8.17 0.54 1.20
C TYR A 85 -6.99 0.66 0.25
N LEU A 86 -6.76 -0.35 -0.58
CA LEU A 86 -5.88 -0.20 -1.72
C LEU A 86 -6.65 0.49 -2.84
N VAL A 87 -6.13 1.61 -3.32
CA VAL A 87 -6.64 2.35 -4.45
C VAL A 87 -5.82 1.96 -5.68
N THR A 88 -6.46 1.29 -6.63
CA THR A 88 -5.83 0.89 -7.89
C THR A 88 -5.60 2.11 -8.79
N ALA A 89 -4.79 1.96 -9.84
CA ALA A 89 -4.58 3.01 -10.85
C ALA A 89 -5.88 3.51 -11.52
N GLU A 90 -6.93 2.67 -11.53
CA GLU A 90 -8.26 2.99 -12.06
C GLU A 90 -9.14 3.76 -11.05
N GLY A 91 -8.64 4.01 -9.84
CA GLY A 91 -9.38 4.65 -8.75
C GLY A 91 -10.34 3.72 -8.01
N ASN A 92 -10.27 2.41 -8.26
CA ASN A 92 -11.08 1.42 -7.53
C ASN A 92 -10.51 1.21 -6.13
N ARG A 93 -11.39 1.20 -5.13
CA ARG A 93 -11.03 0.92 -3.73
C ARG A 93 -11.26 -0.56 -3.42
N VAL A 94 -10.21 -1.23 -2.98
CA VAL A 94 -10.26 -2.62 -2.51
C VAL A 94 -9.98 -2.61 -1.02
N ASP A 95 -10.94 -3.07 -0.22
CA ASP A 95 -10.71 -3.29 1.21
C ASP A 95 -9.73 -4.46 1.36
N ILE A 96 -8.64 -4.23 2.09
CA ILE A 96 -7.61 -5.26 2.32
C ILE A 96 -7.68 -5.86 3.72
N GLU A 97 -8.67 -5.47 4.53
CA GLU A 97 -9.00 -6.12 5.80
C GLU A 97 -10.23 -7.04 5.62
N PRO A 98 -10.24 -8.32 6.06
CA PRO A 98 -9.20 -9.10 6.74
C PRO A 98 -8.45 -10.04 5.78
N LEU A 99 -7.87 -9.53 4.69
CA LEU A 99 -7.31 -10.38 3.65
C LEU A 99 -5.98 -11.02 4.07
N PRO A 100 -5.71 -12.29 3.71
CA PRO A 100 -4.41 -12.93 3.90
C PRO A 100 -3.34 -12.28 3.01
N SER A 101 -2.07 -12.40 3.41
CA SER A 101 -0.92 -11.82 2.68
C SER A 101 -0.88 -12.18 1.20
N ASP A 102 -1.27 -13.41 0.84
CA ASP A 102 -1.28 -13.89 -0.55
C ASP A 102 -2.34 -13.18 -1.40
N GLU A 103 -3.48 -12.83 -0.79
CA GLU A 103 -4.56 -12.10 -1.47
C GLU A 103 -4.19 -10.61 -1.62
N ILE A 104 -3.58 -10.02 -0.58
CA ILE A 104 -2.97 -8.68 -0.66
C ILE A 104 -1.92 -8.63 -1.78
N ASN A 105 -1.03 -9.63 -1.82
CA ASN A 105 0.00 -9.73 -2.85
C ASN A 105 -0.60 -9.86 -4.25
N THR A 106 -1.67 -10.65 -4.40
CA THR A 106 -2.39 -10.79 -5.67
C THR A 106 -2.97 -9.45 -6.13
N ILE A 107 -3.64 -8.72 -5.24
CA ILE A 107 -4.23 -7.40 -5.54
C ILE A 107 -3.15 -6.39 -5.98
N ILE A 108 -2.05 -6.31 -5.23
CA ILE A 108 -0.95 -5.39 -5.55
C ILE A 108 -0.27 -5.79 -6.87
N SER A 109 -0.03 -7.09 -7.08
CA SER A 109 0.57 -7.59 -8.31
C SER A 109 -0.30 -7.28 -9.52
N THR A 110 -1.63 -7.46 -9.43
CA THR A 110 -2.56 -7.06 -10.49
C THR A 110 -2.55 -5.56 -10.75
N ALA A 111 -2.50 -4.74 -9.69
CA ALA A 111 -2.40 -3.28 -9.85
C ALA A 111 -1.08 -2.87 -10.52
N TYR A 112 0.02 -3.54 -10.18
CA TYR A 112 1.34 -3.31 -10.78
C TYR A 112 1.43 -3.77 -12.24
N GLU A 113 0.89 -4.95 -12.57
CA GLU A 113 0.87 -5.47 -13.94
C GLU A 113 -0.05 -4.68 -14.87
N GLY A 114 -1.16 -4.14 -14.35
CA GLY A 114 -2.05 -3.25 -15.10
C GLY A 114 -1.40 -1.95 -15.58
N GLU A 115 -0.32 -1.49 -14.94
CA GLU A 115 0.51 -0.38 -15.42
C GLU A 115 1.60 -0.83 -16.43
N GLY A 116 1.97 -2.11 -16.41
CA GLY A 116 3.00 -2.70 -17.28
C GLY A 116 2.54 -2.95 -18.73
N ASP A 117 1.24 -3.05 -18.97
CA ASP A 117 0.68 -3.36 -20.29
C ASP A 117 0.71 -2.16 -21.29
N TYR A 118 1.21 -1.00 -20.86
CA TYR A 118 1.52 0.15 -21.71
C TYR A 118 3.02 0.28 -22.07
N ALA A 119 3.82 -0.77 -21.88
CA ALA A 119 5.21 -0.80 -22.30
C ALA A 119 5.50 -2.05 -23.15
N GLY A 120 5.12 -1.96 -24.43
CA GLY A 120 5.72 -2.59 -25.63
C GLY A 120 6.52 -3.89 -25.50
#